data_AF-A0A919Y5T0-F1
#
_entry.id   AF-A0A919Y5T0-F1
#
_cell.length_a   1.000
_cell.length_b   1.000
_cell.length_c   1.000
_cell.angle_alpha   90.00
_cell.angle_beta   90.00
_cell.angle_gamma   90.00
#
_symmetry.space_group_name_H-M   'P 1'
#
loop_
_entity.id
_entity.type
_entity.pdbx_description
1 polymer ?
#
loop_
_entity_poly.entity_id
_entity_poly.type
_entity_poly.pdbx_seq_one_letter_code
_entity_poly.pdbx_strand_id
1 'polypeptide(L)'
;MKSRYSKLLLSCCSLLLILGMTACGEATATMTQDSGNLGTVSKAEQKLDEEVFPKDKVVDVKITIDSGDFQDMLDNASAEEYKEASVDYNGQHFEHIGIRTKGNLSLRSVVQMPDSDRYSFKLSFDEYVDQTLDGISKINLNNNYSDASSMREFLTYELAEQLGLPTPKYSYVNVYINDELWGFYLAIEQIGDAYLNRHFGNSYGALYKGEMTGSGSDLTWLGDDPSAYTGLALKSKTTNDDILIDMINELNNGRDYEKVLDVEESLKYIALNVATNNMDSYIGQNKQNYYLYEDDGIFSILPWDYNMAFGGMGGGMPGGMGGFGNRGVNEAGGQAAGSAQSAPDSSSDSQASPSESGTAALPADGSTPEPPGGGSVDSTEPAGQREPQETAAPDFERASGSSLLIDEPTQGAVADRPLVAKLLEVQEYKELYHSILQEAVDGYLSNDTFTARVNELAAMISPYVQADPNAFYSYEEFQAAVPSLIATNASQVENISRQLDGTIPSTGDGSGSGGGMGGFGGDMNRNRGQNNTTASQGEAEGLFPAFGGQMPQGQAPGGQTEGQIPDRNGQPGGGGRGDFNFDFGFGQENGARQGAASAEGAIATGASLLFLLSAAGFVAFFKRRRW
;
A
#
# COMPACT_ATOMS: atom_id res chain seq x y z
N MET A 1 16.08 -5.57 78.77
CA MET A 1 15.42 -6.88 78.48
C MET A 1 15.16 -7.09 76.97
N LYS A 2 16.15 -6.82 76.10
CA LYS A 2 16.00 -6.84 74.61
C LYS A 2 16.97 -7.78 73.86
N SER A 3 17.70 -8.65 74.57
CA SER A 3 18.82 -9.44 73.99
C SER A 3 18.57 -10.96 73.86
N ARG A 4 17.45 -11.49 74.40
CA ARG A 4 17.18 -12.94 74.41
C ARG A 4 16.24 -13.47 73.32
N TYR A 5 15.56 -12.60 72.55
CA TYR A 5 14.71 -13.03 71.44
C TYR A 5 15.45 -13.16 70.09
N SER A 6 16.57 -12.46 69.91
CA SER A 6 17.38 -12.51 68.67
C SER A 6 18.05 -13.87 68.42
N LYS A 7 18.30 -14.67 69.47
CA LYS A 7 18.93 -16.00 69.34
C LYS A 7 17.95 -17.16 69.15
N LEU A 8 16.64 -16.95 69.32
CA LEU A 8 15.63 -17.99 69.04
C LEU A 8 15.10 -17.93 67.60
N LEU A 9 14.93 -16.73 67.03
CA LEU A 9 14.50 -16.60 65.63
C LEU A 9 15.53 -17.13 64.63
N LEU A 10 16.83 -16.95 64.91
CA LEU A 10 17.90 -17.38 64.01
C LEU A 10 18.08 -18.91 63.96
N SER A 11 17.62 -19.65 64.98
CA SER A 11 17.75 -21.11 65.05
C SER A 11 16.64 -21.86 64.31
N CYS A 12 15.50 -21.23 64.03
CA CYS A 12 14.40 -21.87 63.28
C CYS A 12 14.57 -21.72 61.76
N CYS A 13 15.18 -20.62 61.29
CA CYS A 13 15.44 -20.44 59.86
C CYS A 13 16.54 -21.38 59.32
N SER A 14 17.50 -21.80 60.16
CA SER A 14 18.56 -22.73 59.76
C SER A 14 18.12 -24.20 59.66
N LEU A 15 17.00 -24.60 60.29
CA LEU A 15 16.51 -25.99 60.22
C LEU A 15 15.54 -26.25 59.05
N LEU A 16 14.89 -25.21 58.51
CA LEU A 16 14.02 -25.32 57.33
C LEU A 16 14.79 -25.27 56.00
N LEU A 17 16.07 -24.88 56.01
CA LEU A 17 16.94 -24.84 54.83
C LEU A 17 17.73 -26.14 54.58
N ILE A 18 17.62 -27.14 55.45
CA ILE A 18 18.39 -28.41 55.37
C ILE A 18 17.49 -29.61 55.03
N LEU A 19 16.16 -29.46 55.04
CA LEU A 19 15.19 -30.52 54.70
C LEU A 19 14.63 -30.45 53.27
N GLY A 20 15.18 -29.57 52.41
CA GLY A 20 14.84 -29.47 50.98
C GLY A 20 15.88 -30.06 50.02
N MET A 21 17.05 -30.49 50.50
CA MET A 21 18.18 -30.94 49.67
C MET A 21 18.50 -32.43 49.87
N THR A 22 17.55 -33.32 49.54
CA THR A 22 17.86 -34.75 49.33
C THR A 22 16.90 -35.45 48.36
N ALA A 23 16.72 -34.86 47.17
CA ALA A 23 16.06 -35.52 46.03
C ALA A 23 16.60 -34.95 44.70
N CYS A 24 17.93 -35.00 44.52
CA CYS A 24 18.57 -34.68 43.25
C CYS A 24 19.38 -35.89 42.79
N GLY A 25 18.89 -36.54 41.74
CA GLY A 25 19.52 -37.69 41.10
C GLY A 25 19.27 -37.61 39.60
N GLU A 26 20.28 -37.11 38.89
CA GLU A 26 20.53 -37.26 37.45
C GLU A 26 19.33 -37.05 36.49
N ALA A 27 19.13 -35.79 36.12
CA ALA A 27 18.68 -35.44 34.78
C ALA A 27 19.65 -34.40 34.20
N THR A 28 20.36 -34.75 33.13
CA THR A 28 21.22 -33.81 32.39
C THR A 28 20.35 -32.78 31.70
N ALA A 29 20.29 -31.56 32.26
CA ALA A 29 19.66 -30.43 31.59
C ALA A 29 20.55 -29.97 30.42
N THR A 30 20.19 -30.38 29.22
CA THR A 30 20.67 -29.73 28.00
C THR A 30 20.25 -28.27 28.05
N MET A 31 21.21 -27.34 27.99
CA MET A 31 20.91 -25.92 27.76
C MET A 31 20.47 -25.76 26.30
N THR A 32 19.18 -25.97 26.03
CA THR A 32 18.57 -25.51 24.80
C THR A 32 18.59 -23.99 24.81
N GLN A 33 19.11 -23.37 23.75
CA GLN A 33 18.87 -21.94 23.53
C GLN A 33 17.36 -21.75 23.33
N ASP A 34 16.79 -20.81 24.07
CA ASP A 34 15.43 -20.32 23.86
C ASP A 34 15.48 -19.36 22.66
N SER A 35 15.39 -19.92 21.45
CA SER A 35 15.21 -19.14 20.23
C SER A 35 13.80 -18.57 20.22
N GLY A 36 13.68 -17.28 19.90
CA GLY A 36 12.47 -16.49 20.08
C GLY A 36 11.18 -17.15 19.58
N ASN A 37 10.13 -16.92 20.37
CA ASN A 37 8.73 -17.31 20.21
C ASN A 37 8.18 -17.20 18.76
N LEU A 38 8.38 -18.25 17.95
CA LEU A 38 7.49 -18.56 16.82
C LEU A 38 6.15 -19.04 17.39
N GLY A 39 5.26 -18.08 17.67
CA GLY A 39 3.98 -18.34 18.30
C GLY A 39 3.14 -19.32 17.49
N THR A 40 2.51 -20.28 18.17
CA THR A 40 1.49 -21.12 17.54
C THR A 40 0.32 -20.24 17.08
N VAL A 41 0.22 -20.07 15.76
CA VAL A 41 -0.88 -19.38 15.08
C VAL A 41 -2.23 -19.89 15.65
N SER A 42 -3.13 -18.96 15.97
CA SER A 42 -4.42 -19.34 16.57
C SER A 42 -5.24 -20.16 15.56
N LYS A 43 -6.13 -21.03 16.04
CA LYS A 43 -7.01 -21.79 15.13
C LYS A 43 -7.93 -20.91 14.27
N ALA A 44 -8.23 -19.69 14.73
CA ALA A 44 -9.00 -18.73 13.95
C ALA A 44 -8.12 -18.10 12.85
N GLU A 45 -6.89 -17.71 13.17
CA GLU A 45 -5.90 -17.21 12.19
C GLU A 45 -5.62 -18.26 11.11
N GLN A 46 -5.36 -19.50 11.50
CA GLN A 46 -5.13 -20.60 10.55
C GLN A 46 -6.35 -20.84 9.66
N LYS A 47 -7.58 -20.72 10.20
CA LYS A 47 -8.80 -20.85 9.38
C LYS A 47 -8.88 -19.72 8.35
N LEU A 48 -8.59 -18.48 8.74
CA LEU A 48 -8.53 -17.35 7.81
C LEU A 48 -7.52 -17.62 6.70
N ASP A 49 -6.30 -18.07 7.02
CA ASP A 49 -5.26 -18.37 6.04
C ASP A 49 -5.58 -19.57 5.12
N GLU A 50 -6.40 -20.53 5.56
CA GLU A 50 -6.75 -21.73 4.76
C GLU A 50 -8.03 -21.57 3.91
N GLU A 51 -9.03 -20.85 4.44
CA GLU A 51 -10.40 -20.75 3.88
C GLU A 51 -10.75 -19.37 3.30
N VAL A 52 -10.19 -18.27 3.80
CA VAL A 52 -10.54 -16.90 3.35
C VAL A 52 -9.41 -16.27 2.54
N PHE A 53 -8.19 -16.31 3.07
CA PHE A 53 -6.99 -15.69 2.51
C PHE A 53 -5.85 -16.69 2.18
N PRO A 54 -6.11 -17.71 1.36
CA PRO A 54 -5.09 -18.67 0.95
C PRO A 54 -4.07 -18.06 -0.02
N LYS A 55 -2.79 -18.35 0.23
CA LYS A 55 -1.63 -17.85 -0.53
C LYS A 55 -1.13 -18.82 -1.61
N ASP A 56 -1.77 -19.98 -1.73
CA ASP A 56 -1.42 -21.12 -2.57
C ASP A 56 -2.47 -21.48 -3.65
N LYS A 57 -3.59 -20.76 -3.68
CA LYS A 57 -4.68 -20.93 -4.65
C LYS A 57 -5.49 -19.64 -4.81
N VAL A 58 -6.18 -19.51 -5.95
CA VAL A 58 -7.19 -18.49 -6.19
C VAL A 58 -8.55 -19.03 -5.72
N VAL A 59 -9.36 -18.23 -5.01
CA VAL A 59 -10.72 -18.61 -4.58
C VAL A 59 -11.82 -17.82 -5.30
N ASP A 60 -13.00 -18.41 -5.44
CA ASP A 60 -14.16 -17.74 -6.03
C ASP A 60 -14.86 -16.84 -5.00
N VAL A 61 -15.22 -15.63 -5.40
CA VAL A 61 -16.10 -14.69 -4.68
C VAL A 61 -17.27 -14.37 -5.59
N LYS A 62 -18.45 -14.94 -5.31
CA LYS A 62 -19.64 -14.81 -6.17
C LYS A 62 -20.66 -13.89 -5.52
N ILE A 63 -20.84 -12.72 -6.10
CA ILE A 63 -21.75 -11.68 -5.59
C ILE A 63 -23.04 -11.73 -6.41
N THR A 64 -24.17 -11.77 -5.71
CA THR A 64 -25.51 -11.64 -6.31
C THR A 64 -26.12 -10.32 -5.86
N ILE A 65 -26.52 -9.49 -6.81
CA ILE A 65 -26.99 -8.11 -6.60
C ILE A 65 -28.09 -7.78 -7.63
N ASP A 66 -29.07 -6.96 -7.26
CA ASP A 66 -30.07 -6.49 -8.22
C ASP A 66 -29.38 -5.76 -9.39
N SER A 67 -29.76 -6.12 -10.63
CA SER A 67 -29.12 -5.57 -11.82
C SER A 67 -29.25 -4.05 -11.97
N GLY A 68 -30.32 -3.46 -11.42
CA GLY A 68 -30.53 -2.02 -11.38
C GLY A 68 -29.62 -1.35 -10.35
N ASP A 69 -29.50 -1.91 -9.15
CA ASP A 69 -28.57 -1.40 -8.13
C ASP A 69 -27.11 -1.54 -8.54
N PHE A 70 -26.75 -2.64 -9.22
CA PHE A 70 -25.41 -2.81 -9.78
C PHE A 70 -25.11 -1.77 -10.87
N GLN A 71 -26.03 -1.54 -11.81
CA GLN A 71 -25.84 -0.51 -12.83
C GLN A 71 -25.78 0.89 -12.22
N ASP A 72 -26.63 1.21 -11.24
CA ASP A 72 -26.60 2.50 -10.53
C ASP A 72 -25.28 2.71 -9.77
N MET A 73 -24.70 1.65 -9.19
CA MET A 73 -23.38 1.67 -8.58
C MET A 73 -22.26 1.92 -9.59
N LEU A 74 -22.36 1.42 -10.83
CA LEU A 74 -21.37 1.71 -11.89
C LEU A 74 -21.53 3.13 -12.42
N ASP A 75 -22.77 3.53 -12.76
CA ASP A 75 -23.10 4.86 -13.29
C ASP A 75 -22.73 5.99 -12.30
N ASN A 76 -22.85 5.72 -11.00
CA ASN A 76 -22.54 6.65 -9.91
C ASN A 76 -21.28 6.23 -9.12
N ALA A 77 -20.33 5.51 -9.72
CA ALA A 77 -19.18 4.91 -9.04
C ALA A 77 -18.36 5.85 -8.12
N SER A 78 -18.32 7.16 -8.40
CA SER A 78 -17.65 8.17 -7.55
C SER A 78 -18.37 8.48 -6.23
N ALA A 79 -19.63 8.07 -6.06
CA ALA A 79 -20.40 8.30 -4.84
C ALA A 79 -20.01 7.35 -3.69
N GLU A 80 -19.38 6.21 -4.01
CA GLU A 80 -19.07 5.14 -3.05
C GLU A 80 -20.29 4.72 -2.19
N GLU A 81 -21.49 4.68 -2.79
CA GLU A 81 -22.71 4.27 -2.10
C GLU A 81 -22.78 2.74 -1.97
N TYR A 82 -23.15 2.24 -0.79
CA TYR A 82 -23.39 0.81 -0.59
C TYR A 82 -24.75 0.39 -1.17
N LYS A 83 -24.70 -0.68 -1.96
CA LYS A 83 -25.86 -1.46 -2.40
C LYS A 83 -25.92 -2.78 -1.62
N GLU A 84 -27.12 -3.31 -1.44
CA GLU A 84 -27.35 -4.57 -0.77
C GLU A 84 -27.14 -5.75 -1.74
N ALA A 85 -26.42 -6.77 -1.29
CA ALA A 85 -26.09 -7.95 -2.07
C ALA A 85 -25.99 -9.18 -1.17
N SER A 86 -25.87 -10.36 -1.79
CA SER A 86 -25.38 -11.57 -1.15
C SER A 86 -24.05 -12.01 -1.75
N VAL A 87 -23.27 -12.78 -1.00
CA VAL A 87 -21.98 -13.28 -1.45
C VAL A 87 -21.73 -14.73 -1.03
N ASP A 88 -21.35 -15.57 -1.98
CA ASP A 88 -20.69 -16.86 -1.74
C ASP A 88 -19.17 -16.64 -1.81
N TYR A 89 -18.54 -16.53 -0.64
CA TYR A 89 -17.09 -16.37 -0.51
C TYR A 89 -16.45 -17.74 -0.27
N ASN A 90 -15.77 -18.29 -1.28
CA ASN A 90 -15.15 -19.63 -1.24
C ASN A 90 -16.11 -20.74 -0.76
N GLY A 91 -17.39 -20.64 -1.12
CA GLY A 91 -18.45 -21.58 -0.70
C GLY A 91 -19.09 -21.30 0.67
N GLN A 92 -18.71 -20.22 1.36
CA GLN A 92 -19.41 -19.70 2.53
C GLN A 92 -20.42 -18.62 2.08
N HIS A 93 -21.72 -18.87 2.25
CA HIS A 93 -22.79 -17.98 1.79
C HIS A 93 -23.22 -16.96 2.86
N PHE A 94 -23.33 -15.69 2.47
CA PHE A 94 -23.78 -14.58 3.31
C PHE A 94 -24.82 -13.73 2.58
N GLU A 95 -25.97 -13.51 3.22
CA GLU A 95 -27.01 -12.57 2.77
C GLU A 95 -26.77 -11.18 3.37
N HIS A 96 -27.42 -10.15 2.83
CA HIS A 96 -27.47 -8.79 3.41
C HIS A 96 -26.09 -8.13 3.63
N ILE A 97 -25.14 -8.34 2.71
CA ILE A 97 -23.86 -7.62 2.71
C ILE A 97 -23.97 -6.29 1.96
N GLY A 98 -23.14 -5.31 2.34
CA GLY A 98 -22.90 -4.11 1.55
C GLY A 98 -21.82 -4.34 0.51
N ILE A 99 -22.09 -3.96 -0.74
CA ILE A 99 -21.08 -3.81 -1.80
C ILE A 99 -21.06 -2.37 -2.30
N ARG A 100 -19.86 -1.85 -2.57
CA ARG A 100 -19.65 -0.56 -3.24
C ARG A 100 -18.37 -0.54 -4.06
N THR A 101 -18.27 0.36 -5.01
CA THR A 101 -17.01 0.81 -5.60
C THR A 101 -16.10 1.45 -4.53
N LYS A 102 -14.78 1.43 -4.74
CA LYS A 102 -13.80 2.12 -3.89
C LYS A 102 -12.59 2.61 -4.65
N GLY A 103 -11.87 3.55 -4.04
CA GLY A 103 -10.48 3.87 -4.37
C GLY A 103 -10.26 5.37 -4.52
N ASN A 104 -9.00 5.79 -4.65
CA ASN A 104 -8.67 7.19 -4.89
C ASN A 104 -8.22 7.40 -6.34
N LEU A 105 -6.98 7.04 -6.68
CA LEU A 105 -6.49 7.14 -8.06
C LEU A 105 -7.22 6.15 -8.98
N SER A 106 -7.24 4.87 -8.62
CA SER A 106 -7.88 3.80 -9.41
C SER A 106 -9.35 4.09 -9.73
N LEU A 107 -10.15 4.52 -8.74
CA LEU A 107 -11.55 4.90 -8.95
C LEU A 107 -11.70 6.05 -9.95
N ARG A 108 -11.01 7.18 -9.70
CA ARG A 108 -11.08 8.37 -10.58
C ARG A 108 -10.57 8.08 -11.99
N SER A 109 -9.60 7.17 -12.14
CA SER A 109 -9.10 6.73 -13.44
C SER A 109 -10.12 5.88 -14.20
N VAL A 110 -10.76 4.91 -13.55
CA VAL A 110 -11.78 4.06 -14.19
C VAL A 110 -13.01 4.90 -14.60
N VAL A 111 -13.48 5.83 -13.75
CA VAL A 111 -14.55 6.79 -14.09
C VAL A 111 -14.24 7.64 -15.33
N GLN A 112 -12.97 7.81 -15.68
CA GLN A 112 -12.52 8.56 -16.86
C GLN A 112 -12.24 7.67 -18.08
N MET A 113 -12.29 6.34 -17.94
CA MET A 113 -12.13 5.39 -19.04
C MET A 113 -13.50 5.13 -19.68
N PRO A 114 -13.70 5.43 -20.98
CA PRO A 114 -14.99 5.23 -21.65
C PRO A 114 -15.30 3.76 -21.97
N ASP A 115 -14.36 2.85 -21.67
CA ASP A 115 -14.34 1.45 -22.09
C ASP A 115 -13.80 0.51 -20.99
N SER A 116 -14.01 0.87 -19.72
CA SER A 116 -13.66 0.02 -18.56
C SER A 116 -14.53 0.31 -17.35
N ASP A 117 -15.26 -0.69 -16.87
CA ASP A 117 -15.96 -0.69 -15.57
C ASP A 117 -15.18 -1.45 -14.48
N ARG A 118 -13.88 -1.67 -14.65
CA ARG A 118 -13.04 -2.46 -13.74
C ARG A 118 -12.72 -1.74 -12.42
N TYR A 119 -13.75 -1.38 -11.64
CA TYR A 119 -13.61 -0.77 -10.32
C TYR A 119 -13.05 -1.75 -9.30
N SER A 120 -12.31 -1.22 -8.31
CA SER A 120 -12.12 -1.97 -7.06
C SER A 120 -13.43 -1.95 -6.28
N PHE A 121 -13.75 -3.03 -5.57
CA PHE A 121 -14.92 -3.10 -4.70
C PHE A 121 -14.55 -3.16 -3.22
N LYS A 122 -15.51 -2.84 -2.36
CA LYS A 122 -15.50 -3.13 -0.94
C LYS A 122 -16.73 -3.95 -0.59
N LEU A 123 -16.50 -5.10 0.03
CA LEU A 123 -17.51 -5.91 0.68
C LEU A 123 -17.55 -5.56 2.18
N SER A 124 -18.75 -5.37 2.70
CA SER A 124 -19.05 -4.99 4.07
C SER A 124 -20.04 -5.99 4.65
N PHE A 125 -19.54 -6.97 5.39
CA PHE A 125 -20.39 -8.02 5.98
C PHE A 125 -21.26 -7.46 7.10
N ASP A 126 -20.82 -6.39 7.76
CA ASP A 126 -21.47 -5.72 8.91
C ASP A 126 -22.29 -4.47 8.53
N GLU A 127 -22.64 -4.26 7.24
CA GLU A 127 -23.32 -3.03 6.79
C GLU A 127 -24.80 -2.96 7.21
N TYR A 128 -25.56 -4.02 6.94
CA TYR A 128 -27.01 -4.07 7.17
C TYR A 128 -27.41 -5.01 8.32
N VAL A 129 -26.54 -5.97 8.67
CA VAL A 129 -26.73 -6.98 9.72
C VAL A 129 -25.41 -7.21 10.48
N ASP A 130 -25.48 -7.57 11.75
CA ASP A 130 -24.29 -7.85 12.58
C ASP A 130 -23.76 -9.27 12.33
N GLN A 131 -22.88 -9.41 11.33
CA GLN A 131 -22.22 -10.67 10.96
C GLN A 131 -20.78 -10.43 10.47
N THR A 132 -19.98 -11.50 10.42
CA THR A 132 -18.59 -11.47 9.92
C THR A 132 -18.26 -12.75 9.17
N LEU A 133 -17.30 -12.67 8.24
CA LEU A 133 -16.65 -13.83 7.62
C LEU A 133 -15.49 -14.26 8.52
N ASP A 134 -15.73 -15.22 9.41
CA ASP A 134 -14.73 -15.75 10.35
C ASP A 134 -14.00 -14.69 11.21
N GLY A 135 -14.71 -13.61 11.56
CA GLY A 135 -14.17 -12.47 12.30
C GLY A 135 -13.76 -11.28 11.41
N ILE A 136 -13.74 -11.42 10.10
CA ILE A 136 -13.52 -10.33 9.13
C ILE A 136 -14.84 -9.60 8.89
N SER A 137 -14.87 -8.28 9.15
CA SER A 137 -16.05 -7.44 8.85
C SER A 137 -16.06 -6.90 7.43
N LYS A 138 -14.89 -6.58 6.85
CA LYS A 138 -14.77 -5.89 5.55
C LYS A 138 -13.60 -6.42 4.72
N ILE A 139 -13.86 -6.65 3.43
CA ILE A 139 -12.85 -7.08 2.44
C ILE A 139 -12.81 -6.08 1.29
N ASN A 140 -11.60 -5.71 0.90
CA ASN A 140 -11.29 -4.89 -0.26
C ASN A 140 -10.93 -5.81 -1.43
N LEU A 141 -11.63 -5.68 -2.55
CA LEU A 141 -11.31 -6.38 -3.79
C LEU A 141 -10.55 -5.40 -4.69
N ASN A 142 -9.21 -5.45 -4.65
CA ASN A 142 -8.32 -4.59 -5.43
C ASN A 142 -8.27 -5.06 -6.89
N ASN A 143 -8.48 -4.13 -7.82
CA ASN A 143 -8.54 -4.37 -9.27
C ASN A 143 -7.17 -4.46 -9.97
N ASN A 144 -6.07 -4.53 -9.20
CA ASN A 144 -4.68 -4.52 -9.67
C ASN A 144 -4.33 -3.31 -10.58
N TYR A 145 -4.95 -2.15 -10.33
CA TYR A 145 -4.64 -0.91 -11.05
C TYR A 145 -3.14 -0.57 -10.98
N SER A 146 -2.56 -0.12 -12.09
CA SER A 146 -1.12 0.12 -12.29
C SER A 146 -0.18 -1.08 -12.17
N ASP A 147 -0.69 -2.31 -11.90
CA ASP A 147 0.14 -3.51 -11.78
C ASP A 147 -0.11 -4.55 -12.87
N ALA A 148 0.62 -4.43 -13.97
CA ALA A 148 0.67 -5.43 -15.04
C ALA A 148 1.13 -6.82 -14.57
N SER A 149 1.89 -6.92 -13.47
CA SER A 149 2.28 -8.21 -12.90
C SER A 149 1.19 -8.85 -12.02
N SER A 150 0.24 -8.06 -11.52
CA SER A 150 -0.70 -8.42 -10.45
C SER A 150 -0.05 -8.98 -9.17
N MET A 151 1.27 -8.82 -8.97
CA MET A 151 2.03 -9.45 -7.88
C MET A 151 2.70 -8.46 -6.92
N ARG A 152 2.79 -7.16 -7.24
CA ARG A 152 3.55 -6.19 -6.42
C ARG A 152 3.01 -6.09 -5.00
N GLU A 153 1.70 -5.91 -4.86
CA GLU A 153 1.06 -5.74 -3.56
C GLU A 153 1.14 -7.05 -2.73
N PHE A 154 0.86 -8.19 -3.36
CA PHE A 154 0.98 -9.52 -2.74
C PHE A 154 2.39 -9.80 -2.21
N LEU A 155 3.42 -9.63 -3.07
CA LEU A 155 4.82 -9.86 -2.69
C LEU A 155 5.31 -8.87 -1.63
N THR A 156 4.78 -7.65 -1.60
CA THR A 156 5.15 -6.65 -0.59
C THR A 156 4.53 -6.95 0.77
N TYR A 157 3.28 -7.44 0.82
CA TYR A 157 2.72 -7.95 2.07
C TYR A 157 3.42 -9.25 2.54
N GLU A 158 3.86 -10.14 1.64
CA GLU A 158 4.71 -11.29 2.02
C GLU A 158 6.03 -10.87 2.65
N LEU A 159 6.64 -9.76 2.20
CA LEU A 159 7.82 -9.18 2.87
C LEU A 159 7.44 -8.54 4.21
N ALA A 160 6.33 -7.79 4.27
CA ALA A 160 5.88 -7.13 5.50
C ALA A 160 5.65 -8.15 6.64
N GLU A 161 5.00 -9.28 6.35
CA GLU A 161 4.83 -10.38 7.30
C GLU A 161 6.16 -11.00 7.75
N GLN A 162 7.13 -11.16 6.84
CA GLN A 162 8.46 -11.70 7.18
C GLN A 162 9.28 -10.75 8.04
N LEU A 163 9.13 -9.44 7.88
CA LEU A 163 9.67 -8.43 8.79
C LEU A 163 8.91 -8.36 10.13
N GLY A 164 7.80 -9.09 10.27
CA GLY A 164 6.96 -9.10 11.47
C GLY A 164 6.09 -7.86 11.62
N LEU A 165 5.78 -7.14 10.54
CA LEU A 165 4.86 -6.00 10.56
C LEU A 165 3.41 -6.47 10.72
N PRO A 166 2.56 -5.70 11.45
CA PRO A 166 1.13 -5.93 11.48
C PRO A 166 0.55 -5.71 10.07
N THR A 167 0.29 -6.81 9.38
CA THR A 167 -0.08 -6.82 7.95
C THR A 167 -1.53 -7.33 7.79
N PRO A 168 -2.40 -6.65 7.01
CA PRO A 168 -3.75 -7.14 6.71
C PRO A 168 -3.68 -8.48 5.98
N LYS A 169 -4.65 -9.38 6.18
CA LYS A 169 -4.72 -10.63 5.40
C LYS A 169 -5.00 -10.35 3.91
N TYR A 170 -4.47 -11.18 3.00
CA TYR A 170 -4.61 -11.01 1.55
C TYR A 170 -4.56 -12.34 0.78
N SER A 171 -5.25 -12.42 -0.35
CA SER A 171 -5.26 -13.56 -1.27
C SER A 171 -5.74 -13.18 -2.66
N TYR A 172 -5.48 -14.03 -3.65
CA TYR A 172 -6.04 -13.87 -4.98
C TYR A 172 -7.45 -14.45 -5.09
N VAL A 173 -8.33 -13.74 -5.80
CA VAL A 173 -9.71 -14.16 -6.01
C VAL A 173 -10.18 -13.97 -7.44
N ASN A 174 -11.09 -14.83 -7.88
CA ASN A 174 -11.96 -14.57 -9.03
C ASN A 174 -13.26 -13.97 -8.52
N VAL A 175 -13.60 -12.78 -9.00
CA VAL A 175 -14.88 -12.12 -8.70
C VAL A 175 -15.88 -12.49 -9.77
N TYR A 176 -17.06 -12.96 -9.35
CA TYR A 176 -18.23 -13.15 -10.21
C TYR A 176 -19.33 -12.20 -9.76
N ILE A 177 -20.01 -11.54 -10.70
CA ILE A 177 -21.22 -10.76 -10.46
C ILE A 177 -22.37 -11.44 -11.20
N ASN A 178 -23.44 -11.82 -10.49
CA ASN A 178 -24.63 -12.45 -11.07
C ASN A 178 -24.30 -13.64 -12.00
N ASP A 179 -23.52 -14.60 -11.47
CA ASP A 179 -22.98 -15.79 -12.15
C ASP A 179 -21.99 -15.55 -13.31
N GLU A 180 -21.76 -14.31 -13.75
CA GLU A 180 -20.77 -13.98 -14.78
C GLU A 180 -19.40 -13.65 -14.17
N LEU A 181 -18.30 -14.14 -14.78
CA LEU A 181 -16.95 -13.81 -14.35
C LEU A 181 -16.70 -12.32 -14.60
N TRP A 182 -16.43 -11.57 -13.53
CA TRP A 182 -16.13 -10.14 -13.60
C TRP A 182 -14.64 -9.85 -13.72
N GLY A 183 -13.80 -10.67 -13.11
CA GLY A 183 -12.34 -10.62 -13.31
C GLY A 183 -11.54 -11.19 -12.14
N PHE A 184 -10.22 -11.05 -12.25
CA PHE A 184 -9.21 -11.50 -11.30
C PHE A 184 -8.71 -10.35 -10.42
N TYR A 185 -8.84 -10.50 -9.09
CA TYR A 185 -8.62 -9.43 -8.11
C TYR A 185 -7.70 -9.91 -6.98
N LEU A 186 -7.10 -8.97 -6.25
CA LEU A 186 -6.46 -9.21 -4.96
C LEU A 186 -7.46 -8.86 -3.84
N ALA A 187 -7.91 -9.84 -3.07
CA ALA A 187 -8.68 -9.61 -1.85
C ALA A 187 -7.74 -9.21 -0.71
N ILE A 188 -8.09 -8.18 0.04
CA ILE A 188 -7.32 -7.66 1.19
C ILE A 188 -8.29 -7.31 2.31
N GLU A 189 -7.98 -7.73 3.53
CA GLU A 189 -8.71 -7.33 4.73
C GLU A 189 -8.69 -5.80 4.93
N GLN A 190 -9.81 -5.23 5.35
CA GLN A 190 -9.86 -3.82 5.75
C GLN A 190 -9.25 -3.63 7.15
N ILE A 191 -8.19 -2.82 7.24
CA ILE A 191 -7.72 -2.26 8.53
C ILE A 191 -8.86 -1.45 9.16
N GLY A 192 -9.27 -1.85 10.37
CA GLY A 192 -10.44 -1.35 11.11
C GLY A 192 -10.73 -2.23 12.33
N ASP A 193 -11.84 -1.99 13.04
CA ASP A 193 -12.13 -2.60 14.35
C ASP A 193 -11.86 -4.13 14.42
N ALA A 194 -12.27 -4.91 13.42
CA ALA A 194 -12.06 -6.36 13.36
C ALA A 194 -10.57 -6.75 13.28
N TYR A 195 -9.82 -6.13 12.37
CA TYR A 195 -8.38 -6.31 12.20
C TYR A 195 -7.63 -5.92 13.50
N LEU A 196 -7.95 -4.76 14.07
CA LEU A 196 -7.31 -4.25 15.27
C LEU A 196 -7.49 -5.21 16.46
N ASN A 197 -8.71 -5.72 16.67
CA ASN A 197 -8.97 -6.69 17.74
C ASN A 197 -8.18 -8.00 17.56
N ARG A 198 -7.90 -8.46 16.32
CA ARG A 198 -7.07 -9.66 16.09
C ARG A 198 -5.58 -9.39 16.33
N HIS A 199 -5.06 -8.25 15.88
CA HIS A 199 -3.62 -7.95 15.91
C HIS A 199 -3.14 -7.32 17.23
N PHE A 200 -3.94 -6.44 17.84
CA PHE A 200 -3.61 -5.69 19.07
C PHE A 200 -4.45 -6.12 20.28
N GLY A 201 -5.34 -7.10 20.11
CA GLY A 201 -6.24 -7.57 21.18
C GLY A 201 -7.33 -6.57 21.58
N ASN A 202 -7.40 -5.41 20.92
CA ASN A 202 -8.36 -4.35 21.17
C ASN A 202 -8.59 -3.48 19.91
N SER A 203 -9.62 -2.64 19.94
CA SER A 203 -9.88 -1.62 18.90
C SER A 203 -10.44 -0.32 19.50
N TYR A 204 -10.01 0.06 20.70
CA TYR A 204 -10.47 1.30 21.33
C TYR A 204 -9.63 2.52 20.90
N GLY A 205 -8.42 2.26 20.40
CA GLY A 205 -7.45 3.30 20.10
C GLY A 205 -7.78 4.12 18.87
N ALA A 206 -7.05 5.24 18.72
CA ALA A 206 -7.22 6.11 17.58
C ALA A 206 -6.61 5.49 16.31
N LEU A 207 -7.43 5.30 15.26
CA LEU A 207 -6.97 4.84 13.94
C LEU A 207 -7.05 6.00 12.95
N TYR A 208 -5.90 6.48 12.46
CA TYR A 208 -5.79 7.49 11.40
C TYR A 208 -5.28 6.86 10.10
N LYS A 209 -5.63 7.43 8.95
CA LYS A 209 -5.02 7.11 7.65
C LYS A 209 -4.34 8.34 7.06
N GLY A 210 -3.11 8.18 6.58
CA GLY A 210 -2.43 9.21 5.78
C GLY A 210 -3.05 9.33 4.39
N GLU A 211 -3.65 10.48 4.09
CA GLU A 211 -4.22 10.82 2.78
C GLU A 211 -3.35 11.88 2.07
N MET A 212 -3.31 11.84 0.74
CA MET A 212 -2.57 12.82 -0.10
C MET A 212 -3.11 14.26 0.01
N THR A 213 -4.38 14.43 0.39
CA THR A 213 -5.04 15.74 0.47
C THR A 213 -5.12 16.21 1.91
N GLY A 214 -4.65 17.43 2.18
CA GLY A 214 -4.65 18.03 3.51
C GLY A 214 -3.23 18.35 3.99
N SER A 215 -3.07 18.56 5.29
CA SER A 215 -1.79 18.85 5.94
C SER A 215 -1.49 17.85 7.05
N GLY A 216 -0.22 17.59 7.32
CA GLY A 216 0.23 16.74 8.44
C GLY A 216 0.33 15.24 8.15
N SER A 217 0.01 14.77 6.94
CA SER A 217 0.28 13.38 6.52
C SER A 217 1.77 13.09 6.29
N ASP A 218 2.63 14.11 6.33
CA ASP A 218 4.08 13.98 6.48
C ASP A 218 4.55 13.89 7.94
N LEU A 219 3.65 13.97 8.92
CA LEU A 219 3.92 13.97 10.37
C LEU A 219 4.76 15.16 10.86
N THR A 220 4.74 16.29 10.14
CA THR A 220 5.34 17.56 10.58
C THR A 220 4.53 18.20 11.71
N TRP A 221 5.21 18.83 12.67
CA TRP A 221 4.55 19.63 13.70
C TRP A 221 3.91 20.90 13.12
N LEU A 222 2.59 20.97 13.14
CA LEU A 222 1.79 22.11 12.66
C LEU A 222 1.28 23.01 13.80
N GLY A 223 1.34 22.53 15.04
CA GLY A 223 0.78 23.18 16.22
C GLY A 223 0.03 22.20 17.12
N ASP A 224 -0.55 22.75 18.18
CA ASP A 224 -1.35 22.07 19.21
C ASP A 224 -2.84 21.94 18.85
N ASP A 225 -3.25 22.40 17.66
CA ASP A 225 -4.62 22.27 17.15
C ASP A 225 -4.77 21.01 16.28
N PRO A 226 -5.53 19.98 16.72
CA PRO A 226 -5.78 18.77 15.95
C PRO A 226 -6.41 19.04 14.58
N SER A 227 -7.17 20.12 14.42
CA SER A 227 -7.82 20.47 13.16
C SER A 227 -6.85 20.94 12.07
N ALA A 228 -5.58 21.23 12.43
CA ALA A 228 -4.53 21.49 11.45
C ALA A 228 -4.13 20.24 10.64
N TYR A 229 -4.31 19.04 11.21
CA TYR A 229 -3.82 17.76 10.66
C TYR A 229 -4.81 17.11 9.69
N THR A 230 -5.37 17.91 8.78
CA THR A 230 -6.42 17.51 7.82
C THR A 230 -6.06 16.36 6.88
N GLY A 231 -4.77 16.04 6.71
CA GLY A 231 -4.28 14.89 5.93
C GLY A 231 -4.26 13.57 6.71
N LEU A 232 -4.52 13.59 8.02
CA LEU A 232 -4.65 12.40 8.86
C LEU A 232 -6.13 12.13 9.13
N ALA A 233 -6.76 11.38 8.22
CA ALA A 233 -8.20 11.11 8.30
C ALA A 233 -8.49 10.05 9.37
N LEU A 234 -9.18 10.44 10.45
CA LEU A 234 -9.65 9.52 11.48
C LEU A 234 -10.63 8.48 10.89
N LYS A 235 -10.41 7.21 11.21
CA LYS A 235 -11.21 6.06 10.77
C LYS A 235 -11.83 5.27 11.93
N SER A 236 -11.33 5.42 13.16
CA SER A 236 -12.01 4.92 14.37
C SER A 236 -13.20 5.81 14.74
N LYS A 237 -14.16 5.25 15.50
CA LYS A 237 -15.38 5.96 15.94
C LYS A 237 -15.12 7.03 17.01
N THR A 238 -13.98 6.92 17.70
CA THR A 238 -13.53 7.81 18.76
C THR A 238 -12.01 7.97 18.68
N THR A 239 -11.53 9.10 19.18
CA THR A 239 -10.11 9.37 19.41
C THR A 239 -9.95 10.17 20.70
N ASN A 240 -8.74 10.20 21.23
CA ASN A 240 -8.29 11.19 22.19
C ASN A 240 -7.38 12.16 21.42
N ASP A 241 -7.92 13.25 20.88
CA ASP A 241 -7.18 14.11 19.93
C ASP A 241 -5.81 14.60 20.44
N ASP A 242 -5.68 14.79 21.76
CA ASP A 242 -4.42 15.14 22.43
C ASP A 242 -3.30 14.11 22.17
N ILE A 243 -3.62 12.81 21.99
CA ILE A 243 -2.60 11.75 21.85
C ILE A 243 -1.87 11.82 20.50
N LEU A 244 -2.58 12.23 19.43
CA LEU A 244 -1.95 12.46 18.13
C LEU A 244 -1.00 13.65 18.20
N ILE A 245 -1.42 14.72 18.87
CA ILE A 245 -0.62 15.93 19.09
C ILE A 245 0.62 15.60 19.94
N ASP A 246 0.48 14.84 21.02
CA ASP A 246 1.60 14.41 21.87
C ASP A 246 2.61 13.56 21.09
N MET A 247 2.16 12.60 20.25
CA MET A 247 3.05 11.80 19.40
C MET A 247 3.81 12.66 18.39
N ILE A 248 3.11 13.51 17.63
CA ILE A 248 3.75 14.36 16.61
C ILE A 248 4.69 15.37 17.28
N ASN A 249 4.35 15.90 18.47
CA ASN A 249 5.20 16.78 19.25
C ASN A 249 6.49 16.09 19.72
N GLU A 250 6.39 14.90 20.31
CA GLU A 250 7.56 14.15 20.78
C GLU A 250 8.45 13.73 19.59
N LEU A 251 7.86 13.32 18.45
CA LEU A 251 8.61 13.01 17.23
C LEU A 251 9.37 14.24 16.69
N ASN A 252 8.73 15.41 16.62
CA ASN A 252 9.33 16.60 16.00
C ASN A 252 10.29 17.36 16.94
N ASN A 253 9.87 17.55 18.19
CA ASN A 253 10.50 18.45 19.17
C ASN A 253 11.13 17.71 20.36
N GLY A 254 10.70 16.46 20.59
CA GLY A 254 11.19 15.58 21.65
C GLY A 254 12.40 14.75 21.23
N ARG A 255 12.62 13.65 21.98
CA ARG A 255 13.75 12.71 21.83
C ARG A 255 13.45 11.29 22.33
N ASP A 256 12.34 11.11 23.05
CA ASP A 256 11.97 9.86 23.72
C ASP A 256 10.91 9.15 22.86
N TYR A 257 11.30 8.74 21.65
CA TYR A 257 10.33 8.30 20.62
C TYR A 257 9.59 7.01 21.01
N GLU A 258 10.23 6.12 21.77
CA GLU A 258 9.63 4.90 22.34
C GLU A 258 8.46 5.17 23.30
N LYS A 259 8.32 6.41 23.80
CA LYS A 259 7.19 6.83 24.62
C LYS A 259 5.89 7.04 23.82
N VAL A 260 5.98 7.13 22.49
CA VAL A 260 4.85 7.50 21.61
C VAL A 260 4.75 6.67 20.32
N LEU A 261 5.77 5.88 19.97
CA LEU A 261 5.86 5.10 18.74
C LEU A 261 6.46 3.72 19.04
N ASP A 262 5.95 2.68 18.37
CA ASP A 262 6.74 1.46 18.19
C ASP A 262 7.86 1.77 17.19
N VAL A 263 9.06 2.01 17.73
CA VAL A 263 10.22 2.39 16.94
C VAL A 263 10.69 1.23 16.05
N GLU A 264 10.65 -0.02 16.53
CA GLU A 264 11.10 -1.16 15.73
C GLU A 264 10.16 -1.40 14.54
N GLU A 265 8.84 -1.35 14.77
CA GLU A 265 7.82 -1.41 13.72
C GLU A 265 7.96 -0.24 12.72
N SER A 266 8.20 0.98 13.22
CA SER A 266 8.42 2.17 12.39
C SER A 266 9.66 2.02 11.48
N LEU A 267 10.77 1.49 11.99
CA LEU A 267 11.98 1.23 11.20
C LEU A 267 11.75 0.11 10.18
N LYS A 268 10.99 -0.93 10.54
CA LYS A 268 10.56 -2.01 9.61
C LYS A 268 9.67 -1.48 8.50
N TYR A 269 8.74 -0.56 8.78
CA TYR A 269 7.91 0.08 7.77
C TYR A 269 8.73 0.98 6.82
N ILE A 270 9.72 1.73 7.34
CA ILE A 270 10.65 2.48 6.47
C ILE A 270 11.45 1.51 5.60
N ALA A 271 12.03 0.46 6.19
CA ALA A 271 12.80 -0.55 5.49
C ALA A 271 12.00 -1.28 4.41
N LEU A 272 10.73 -1.65 4.68
CA LEU A 272 9.81 -2.23 3.71
C LEU A 272 9.70 -1.36 2.45
N ASN A 273 9.35 -0.07 2.63
CA ASN A 273 9.16 0.84 1.51
C ASN A 273 10.47 1.15 0.75
N VAL A 274 11.62 1.12 1.41
CA VAL A 274 12.94 1.29 0.77
C VAL A 274 13.35 0.03 0.02
N ALA A 275 13.20 -1.14 0.63
CA ALA A 275 13.53 -2.44 0.07
C ALA A 275 12.71 -2.75 -1.19
N THR A 276 11.44 -2.37 -1.22
CA THR A 276 10.58 -2.50 -2.41
C THR A 276 10.54 -1.26 -3.29
N ASN A 277 11.32 -0.21 -3.05
CA ASN A 277 11.27 1.06 -3.79
C ASN A 277 9.83 1.58 -4.01
N ASN A 278 9.04 1.63 -2.92
CA ASN A 278 7.65 2.12 -2.96
C ASN A 278 7.60 3.62 -2.70
N MET A 279 7.57 4.40 -3.78
CA MET A 279 7.37 5.85 -3.71
C MET A 279 5.90 6.26 -3.52
N ASP A 280 4.91 5.36 -3.64
CA ASP A 280 3.50 5.72 -3.33
C ASP A 280 3.18 5.40 -1.87
N SER A 281 3.94 6.03 -0.97
CA SER A 281 3.94 5.78 0.47
C SER A 281 4.29 7.07 1.25
N TYR A 282 4.53 6.95 2.56
CA TYR A 282 5.05 8.04 3.40
C TYR A 282 6.35 8.68 2.85
N ILE A 283 7.27 7.87 2.32
CA ILE A 283 8.56 8.37 1.81
C ILE A 283 8.43 9.11 0.46
N GLY A 284 7.29 8.98 -0.22
CA GLY A 284 6.99 9.63 -1.50
C GLY A 284 6.62 11.12 -1.45
N GLN A 285 6.28 11.71 -2.59
CA GLN A 285 5.70 13.07 -2.67
C GLN A 285 4.35 13.19 -1.95
N ASN A 286 3.50 12.16 -2.03
CA ASN A 286 2.11 12.20 -1.60
C ASN A 286 1.93 11.96 -0.10
N LYS A 287 2.93 11.39 0.58
CA LYS A 287 2.94 11.02 2.01
C LYS A 287 1.65 10.30 2.45
N GLN A 288 1.25 9.29 1.70
CA GLN A 288 -0.02 8.58 1.88
C GLN A 288 0.22 7.07 2.06
N ASN A 289 -0.86 6.28 2.02
CA ASN A 289 -0.80 4.81 1.98
C ASN A 289 -0.15 4.19 3.24
N TYR A 290 -0.54 4.71 4.39
CA TYR A 290 -0.29 4.09 5.70
C TYR A 290 -1.44 4.41 6.66
N TYR A 291 -1.57 3.59 7.71
CA TYR A 291 -2.37 3.95 8.88
C TYR A 291 -1.47 4.20 10.08
N LEU A 292 -1.94 5.01 11.01
CA LEU A 292 -1.42 5.09 12.37
C LEU A 292 -2.47 4.51 13.30
N TYR A 293 -2.09 3.56 14.14
CA TYR A 293 -2.94 3.03 15.20
C TYR A 293 -2.31 3.27 16.56
N GLU A 294 -3.04 3.91 17.46
CA GLU A 294 -2.64 4.10 18.86
C GLU A 294 -3.10 2.94 19.74
N ASP A 295 -2.23 2.42 20.61
CA ASP A 295 -2.57 1.50 21.68
C ASP A 295 -1.78 1.84 22.96
N ASP A 296 -2.49 2.05 24.08
CA ASP A 296 -1.95 2.52 25.36
C ASP A 296 -0.98 3.73 25.23
N GLY A 297 -1.27 4.63 24.28
CA GLY A 297 -0.46 5.82 23.97
C GLY A 297 0.73 5.60 23.03
N ILE A 298 0.97 4.37 22.56
CA ILE A 298 2.02 4.02 21.60
C ILE A 298 1.42 3.89 20.19
N PHE A 299 2.02 4.54 19.19
CA PHE A 299 1.57 4.44 17.80
C PHE A 299 2.36 3.40 17.00
N SER A 300 1.63 2.48 16.35
CA SER A 300 2.08 1.62 15.26
C SER A 300 1.81 2.28 13.89
N ILE A 301 2.62 1.98 12.88
CA ILE A 301 2.47 2.44 11.50
C ILE A 301 2.22 1.25 10.55
N LEU A 302 0.96 1.12 10.13
CA LEU A 302 0.47 -0.08 9.46
C LEU A 302 0.62 0.03 7.92
N PRO A 303 1.24 -0.97 7.25
CA PRO A 303 1.34 -1.04 5.79
C PRO A 303 -0.03 -1.00 5.08
N TRP A 304 -0.15 -0.22 3.99
CA TRP A 304 -1.35 -0.17 3.15
C TRP A 304 -1.05 0.19 1.67
N ASP A 305 -1.84 -0.33 0.72
CA ASP A 305 -1.86 0.04 -0.73
C ASP A 305 -0.49 -0.06 -1.44
N TYR A 306 -0.02 -1.28 -1.72
CA TYR A 306 1.31 -1.55 -2.30
C TYR A 306 1.32 -1.91 -3.80
N ASN A 307 0.25 -1.61 -4.53
CA ASN A 307 0.17 -1.85 -5.99
C ASN A 307 1.28 -1.12 -6.79
N MET A 308 1.79 -0.01 -6.26
CA MET A 308 2.84 0.83 -6.86
C MET A 308 4.26 0.52 -6.36
N ALA A 309 4.43 -0.55 -5.56
CA ALA A 309 5.74 -1.04 -5.13
C ALA A 309 6.58 -1.56 -6.30
N PHE A 310 7.82 -1.96 -6.02
CA PHE A 310 8.83 -2.36 -7.00
C PHE A 310 8.94 -1.34 -8.14
N GLY A 311 9.10 -0.06 -7.76
CA GLY A 311 9.27 1.05 -8.69
C GLY A 311 8.04 1.42 -9.53
N GLY A 312 6.83 0.93 -9.22
CA GLY A 312 5.62 1.17 -10.02
C GLY A 312 5.25 2.65 -10.22
N MET A 313 5.64 3.54 -9.30
CA MET A 313 5.42 5.00 -9.41
C MET A 313 6.48 5.74 -10.26
N GLY A 314 7.63 5.11 -10.53
CA GLY A 314 8.69 5.67 -11.37
C GLY A 314 8.63 5.11 -12.79
N GLY A 315 8.68 5.96 -13.82
CA GLY A 315 8.68 5.56 -15.23
C GLY A 315 9.99 4.88 -15.69
N GLY A 316 10.39 3.81 -15.00
CA GLY A 316 11.69 3.14 -15.12
C GLY A 316 11.61 1.65 -15.49
N MET A 317 10.43 1.10 -15.77
CA MET A 317 10.33 -0.19 -16.47
C MET A 317 10.72 0.00 -17.95
N PRO A 318 11.76 -0.68 -18.48
CA PRO A 318 12.08 -0.67 -19.90
C PRO A 318 10.98 -1.43 -20.68
N GLY A 319 9.92 -0.71 -21.06
CA GLY A 319 8.70 -1.28 -21.64
C GLY A 319 7.40 -0.86 -20.93
N GLY A 320 7.49 -0.20 -19.77
CA GLY A 320 6.31 0.38 -19.11
C GLY A 320 5.80 1.59 -19.87
N MET A 321 4.70 1.42 -20.62
CA MET A 321 4.15 2.42 -21.53
C MET A 321 3.87 3.75 -20.79
N GLY A 322 4.59 4.80 -21.16
CA GLY A 322 4.37 6.14 -20.63
C GLY A 322 3.03 6.70 -21.09
N GLY A 323 2.06 6.73 -20.18
CA GLY A 323 0.77 7.40 -20.33
C GLY A 323 -0.34 6.54 -20.95
N PHE A 324 -1.49 6.54 -20.28
CA PHE A 324 -2.81 6.22 -20.87
C PHE A 324 -3.26 7.32 -21.85
N GLY A 325 -2.38 7.71 -22.77
CA GLY A 325 -2.60 8.72 -23.78
C GLY A 325 -2.57 8.10 -25.16
N ASN A 326 -3.69 8.20 -25.88
CA ASN A 326 -3.87 7.76 -27.27
C ASN A 326 -4.02 6.24 -27.49
N ARG A 327 -5.14 5.67 -27.04
CA ARG A 327 -5.83 4.61 -27.83
C ARG A 327 -6.27 5.24 -29.16
N GLY A 328 -5.32 5.34 -30.09
CA GLY A 328 -5.55 5.92 -31.40
C GLY A 328 -6.56 5.09 -32.19
N VAL A 329 -7.64 5.73 -32.62
CA VAL A 329 -8.62 5.10 -33.51
C VAL A 329 -7.93 4.77 -34.83
N ASN A 330 -7.64 3.48 -35.05
CA ASN A 330 -7.25 3.00 -36.38
C ASN A 330 -8.50 2.98 -37.27
N GLU A 331 -8.85 4.13 -37.84
CA GLU A 331 -9.79 4.24 -38.95
C GLU A 331 -9.25 3.48 -40.16
N ALA A 332 -9.60 2.20 -40.27
CA ALA A 332 -9.56 1.48 -41.53
C ALA A 332 -10.66 2.04 -42.45
N GLY A 333 -10.34 3.12 -43.15
CA GLY A 333 -11.24 3.76 -44.11
C GLY A 333 -11.64 2.80 -45.23
N GLY A 334 -12.84 2.21 -45.12
CA GLY A 334 -13.38 1.22 -46.07
C GLY A 334 -14.90 1.26 -46.10
N GLN A 335 -15.46 2.11 -46.96
CA GLN A 335 -16.90 2.29 -47.14
C GLN A 335 -17.59 1.01 -47.64
N ALA A 336 -18.68 0.59 -46.98
CA ALA A 336 -20.04 0.59 -47.58
C ALA A 336 -21.09 -0.04 -46.65
N ALA A 337 -22.28 0.56 -46.61
CA ALA A 337 -23.44 0.01 -45.92
C ALA A 337 -24.15 -1.08 -46.75
N GLY A 338 -24.78 -2.05 -46.07
CA GLY A 338 -25.59 -3.08 -46.75
C GLY A 338 -26.28 -4.04 -45.79
N SER A 339 -27.55 -3.75 -45.51
CA SER A 339 -28.56 -4.61 -44.84
C SER A 339 -28.32 -6.13 -44.89
N ALA A 340 -28.39 -6.78 -43.72
CA ALA A 340 -28.47 -8.24 -43.63
C ALA A 340 -29.79 -8.76 -44.22
N GLN A 341 -29.71 -9.57 -45.29
CA GLN A 341 -30.83 -10.40 -45.73
C GLN A 341 -30.36 -11.61 -46.57
N SER A 342 -30.72 -12.80 -46.09
CA SER A 342 -30.80 -14.07 -46.84
C SER A 342 -29.51 -14.70 -47.37
N ALA A 343 -29.08 -15.80 -46.74
CA ALA A 343 -28.51 -16.92 -47.51
C ALA A 343 -29.66 -17.66 -48.22
N PRO A 344 -29.43 -18.23 -49.41
CA PRO A 344 -29.21 -19.69 -49.41
C PRO A 344 -28.19 -20.21 -50.44
N ASP A 345 -27.43 -21.21 -49.98
CA ASP A 345 -27.18 -22.54 -50.61
C ASP A 345 -26.55 -22.68 -52.02
N SER A 346 -25.86 -23.83 -52.20
CA SER A 346 -25.33 -24.41 -53.47
C SER A 346 -24.21 -23.64 -54.22
N SER A 347 -23.24 -24.28 -54.90
CA SER A 347 -22.80 -25.70 -54.94
C SER A 347 -21.46 -25.86 -55.69
N SER A 348 -20.89 -27.08 -55.59
CA SER A 348 -20.17 -27.84 -56.64
C SER A 348 -18.80 -27.38 -57.18
N ASP A 349 -17.82 -28.30 -57.06
CA ASP A 349 -16.97 -28.87 -58.13
C ASP A 349 -16.22 -27.93 -59.12
N SER A 350 -14.97 -28.19 -59.54
CA SER A 350 -14.26 -29.48 -59.65
C SER A 350 -12.74 -29.31 -59.90
N GLN A 351 -11.99 -30.37 -59.55
CA GLN A 351 -10.82 -30.96 -60.25
C GLN A 351 -9.91 -30.07 -61.14
N ALA A 352 -8.58 -30.10 -60.87
CA ALA A 352 -7.61 -30.94 -61.61
C ALA A 352 -6.15 -30.41 -61.53
N SER A 353 -5.20 -31.31 -61.21
CA SER A 353 -3.74 -31.18 -61.45
C SER A 353 -3.42 -31.53 -62.93
N PRO A 354 -2.18 -31.50 -63.49
CA PRO A 354 -0.81 -31.61 -62.91
C PRO A 354 0.13 -30.45 -63.37
N SER A 355 1.48 -30.42 -63.33
CA SER A 355 2.53 -31.46 -63.35
C SER A 355 3.95 -30.97 -62.97
N GLU A 356 4.70 -31.85 -62.28
CA GLU A 356 6.13 -32.20 -62.42
C GLU A 356 7.29 -31.18 -62.65
N SER A 357 8.22 -31.21 -61.68
CA SER A 357 9.70 -31.35 -61.86
C SER A 357 10.57 -30.18 -62.37
N GLY A 358 11.83 -30.11 -61.89
CA GLY A 358 12.89 -29.31 -62.54
C GLY A 358 13.99 -28.76 -61.62
N THR A 359 15.11 -29.46 -61.54
CA THR A 359 16.33 -29.19 -60.74
C THR A 359 17.18 -27.93 -61.12
N ALA A 360 17.73 -27.28 -60.07
CA ALA A 360 19.12 -26.82 -59.90
C ALA A 360 19.74 -25.56 -60.58
N ALA A 361 20.55 -24.88 -59.74
CA ALA A 361 21.83 -24.15 -60.02
C ALA A 361 21.85 -22.63 -60.38
N LEU A 362 22.98 -22.01 -59.96
CA LEU A 362 23.37 -20.58 -59.99
C LEU A 362 23.70 -20.05 -61.41
N PRO A 363 23.78 -18.72 -61.63
CA PRO A 363 25.09 -18.02 -61.53
C PRO A 363 25.01 -16.54 -61.03
N ALA A 364 26.10 -15.78 -61.17
CA ALA A 364 26.33 -14.43 -60.62
C ALA A 364 26.59 -13.34 -61.71
N ASP A 365 26.82 -12.09 -61.26
CA ASP A 365 27.52 -10.94 -61.90
C ASP A 365 26.71 -9.67 -62.26
N GLY A 366 27.19 -8.50 -61.74
CA GLY A 366 27.47 -7.33 -62.58
C GLY A 366 26.62 -6.04 -62.47
N SER A 367 27.18 -4.95 -61.89
CA SER A 367 27.32 -3.59 -62.50
C SER A 367 27.61 -2.42 -61.52
N THR A 368 28.49 -1.50 -61.95
CA THR A 368 29.02 -0.22 -61.38
C THR A 368 28.08 1.02 -61.65
N PRO A 369 28.31 2.30 -61.20
CA PRO A 369 29.61 3.03 -61.06
C PRO A 369 29.80 4.21 -60.04
N GLU A 370 31.05 4.73 -60.05
CA GLU A 370 31.67 5.93 -59.40
C GLU A 370 31.37 7.27 -60.16
N PRO A 371 31.81 8.53 -59.77
CA PRO A 371 33.13 8.96 -59.22
C PRO A 371 33.11 10.21 -58.25
N PRO A 372 34.16 11.07 -58.07
CA PRO A 372 35.62 10.94 -57.74
C PRO A 372 35.99 11.66 -56.39
N GLY A 373 37.23 11.89 -55.89
CA GLY A 373 38.59 11.41 -56.24
C GLY A 373 39.75 12.45 -56.03
N GLY A 374 40.62 12.29 -55.02
CA GLY A 374 41.91 13.03 -54.76
C GLY A 374 42.00 13.78 -53.41
N GLY A 375 43.10 13.91 -52.66
CA GLY A 375 44.50 13.40 -52.68
C GLY A 375 45.39 14.28 -51.74
N SER A 376 46.20 13.78 -50.80
CA SER A 376 47.65 13.49 -51.00
C SER A 376 48.41 13.20 -49.66
N VAL A 377 49.29 12.18 -49.69
CA VAL A 377 50.66 12.02 -49.12
C VAL A 377 51.05 12.68 -47.76
N ASP A 378 51.46 11.89 -46.75
CA ASP A 378 52.88 11.68 -46.36
C ASP A 378 53.07 10.47 -45.41
N SER A 379 54.32 10.09 -45.15
CA SER A 379 54.79 8.77 -44.73
C SER A 379 55.73 8.82 -43.53
N THR A 380 55.69 7.82 -42.64
CA THR A 380 56.89 7.10 -42.11
C THR A 380 56.51 5.99 -41.12
N GLU A 381 56.93 4.77 -41.44
CA GLU A 381 57.16 3.63 -40.52
C GLU A 381 58.66 3.62 -40.10
N PRO A 382 59.18 2.78 -39.15
CA PRO A 382 58.67 1.43 -38.80
C PRO A 382 58.81 0.91 -37.34
N ALA A 383 58.16 -0.25 -37.14
CA ALA A 383 58.59 -1.43 -36.35
C ALA A 383 58.72 -1.38 -34.80
N GLY A 384 57.97 -2.29 -34.15
CA GLY A 384 58.61 -3.27 -33.25
C GLY A 384 57.92 -3.65 -31.93
N GLN A 385 57.21 -4.80 -31.95
CA GLN A 385 56.97 -5.70 -30.81
C GLN A 385 56.09 -5.24 -29.62
N ARG A 386 54.92 -5.88 -29.47
CA ARG A 386 54.58 -6.75 -28.31
C ARG A 386 53.36 -7.64 -28.60
N GLU A 387 53.32 -8.78 -27.93
CA GLU A 387 52.24 -9.79 -27.98
C GLU A 387 51.07 -9.44 -27.01
N PRO A 388 49.92 -10.14 -27.07
CA PRO A 388 48.62 -9.54 -26.74
C PRO A 388 48.30 -9.52 -25.24
N GLN A 389 47.47 -8.55 -24.84
CA GLN A 389 46.72 -8.59 -23.58
C GLN A 389 45.34 -9.23 -23.78
N GLU A 390 44.84 -9.81 -22.70
CA GLU A 390 43.56 -10.51 -22.61
C GLU A 390 42.36 -9.63 -22.97
N THR A 391 41.32 -10.28 -23.49
CA THR A 391 40.02 -9.69 -23.77
C THR A 391 39.36 -9.20 -22.49
N ALA A 392 39.24 -7.88 -22.32
CA ALA A 392 38.35 -7.30 -21.32
C ALA A 392 36.89 -7.71 -21.60
N ALA A 393 36.14 -8.00 -20.53
CA ALA A 393 34.71 -8.24 -20.59
C ALA A 393 33.97 -6.98 -21.08
N PRO A 394 32.80 -7.10 -21.73
CA PRO A 394 32.06 -5.95 -22.23
C PRO A 394 31.54 -5.07 -21.09
N ASP A 395 31.67 -3.75 -21.26
CA ASP A 395 31.00 -2.76 -20.41
C ASP A 395 29.49 -3.03 -20.41
N PHE A 396 28.93 -3.36 -19.25
CA PHE A 396 27.48 -3.40 -19.08
C PHE A 396 26.94 -1.98 -18.95
N GLU A 397 25.94 -1.65 -19.75
CA GLU A 397 25.38 -0.30 -19.81
C GLU A 397 24.79 0.12 -18.46
N ARG A 398 25.04 1.40 -18.14
CA ARG A 398 24.55 2.13 -16.98
C ARG A 398 23.02 1.98 -16.81
N ALA A 399 22.59 1.14 -15.87
CA ALA A 399 21.20 1.03 -15.48
C ALA A 399 20.66 2.40 -15.00
N SER A 400 19.63 2.90 -15.68
CA SER A 400 19.00 4.19 -15.38
C SER A 400 17.94 4.06 -14.28
N GLY A 401 18.34 3.63 -13.10
CA GLY A 401 17.51 3.67 -11.89
C GLY A 401 17.81 4.93 -11.07
N SER A 402 16.78 5.64 -10.61
CA SER A 402 16.93 6.62 -9.53
C SER A 402 17.18 5.86 -8.22
N SER A 403 18.46 5.66 -7.90
CA SER A 403 18.93 5.01 -6.68
C SER A 403 18.32 5.67 -5.45
N LEU A 404 17.48 4.94 -4.71
CA LEU A 404 17.14 5.34 -3.35
C LEU A 404 18.41 5.37 -2.51
N LEU A 405 18.61 6.46 -1.78
CA LEU A 405 19.61 6.62 -0.74
C LEU A 405 19.01 6.02 0.54
N ILE A 406 19.55 4.91 1.04
CA ILE A 406 18.92 4.19 2.16
C ILE A 406 18.86 5.02 3.44
N ASP A 407 19.78 5.97 3.66
CA ASP A 407 19.76 6.88 4.81
C ASP A 407 19.05 8.21 4.53
N GLU A 408 18.69 8.48 3.27
CA GLU A 408 17.88 9.64 2.84
C GLU A 408 16.75 9.21 1.87
N PRO A 409 15.88 8.25 2.25
CA PRO A 409 14.99 7.53 1.33
C PRO A 409 13.80 8.35 0.81
N THR A 410 13.77 9.65 1.08
CA THR A 410 12.61 10.51 0.87
C THR A 410 12.61 11.15 -0.52
N GLN A 411 11.43 11.28 -1.12
CA GLN A 411 11.24 12.14 -2.27
C GLN A 411 11.00 13.57 -1.76
N GLY A 412 11.98 14.45 -1.94
CA GLY A 412 12.06 15.75 -1.28
C GLY A 412 12.84 15.67 0.03
N ALA A 413 13.02 16.82 0.70
CA ALA A 413 13.96 16.94 1.81
C ALA A 413 13.62 16.01 2.97
N VAL A 414 14.65 15.37 3.53
CA VAL A 414 14.51 14.42 4.66
C VAL A 414 13.95 15.13 5.89
N ALA A 415 14.35 16.40 6.10
CA ALA A 415 13.83 17.23 7.18
C ALA A 415 12.30 17.43 7.15
N ASP A 416 11.67 17.29 5.98
CA ASP A 416 10.22 17.35 5.78
C ASP A 416 9.55 15.97 5.96
N ARG A 417 10.25 14.99 6.55
CA ARG A 417 9.74 13.67 6.95
C ARG A 417 10.26 13.29 8.34
N PRO A 418 9.67 13.84 9.42
CA PRO A 418 10.16 13.62 10.79
C PRO A 418 10.33 12.14 11.17
N LEU A 419 9.44 11.24 10.73
CA LEU A 419 9.58 9.81 11.03
C LEU A 419 10.91 9.22 10.52
N VAL A 420 11.33 9.60 9.31
CA VAL A 420 12.63 9.18 8.75
C VAL A 420 13.76 9.98 9.39
N ALA A 421 13.66 11.31 9.40
CA ALA A 421 14.72 12.20 9.86
C ALA A 421 15.14 11.95 11.31
N LYS A 422 14.16 11.70 12.19
CA LYS A 422 14.35 11.65 13.64
C LYS A 422 14.79 10.28 14.12
N LEU A 423 14.20 9.22 13.56
CA LEU A 423 14.60 7.86 13.89
C LEU A 423 15.99 7.56 13.32
N LEU A 424 16.30 7.94 12.07
CA LEU A 424 17.63 7.71 11.47
C LEU A 424 18.72 8.71 11.92
N GLU A 425 18.38 9.75 12.69
CA GLU A 425 19.36 10.58 13.43
C GLU A 425 19.93 9.84 14.65
N VAL A 426 19.17 8.89 15.21
CA VAL A 426 19.62 8.04 16.33
C VAL A 426 20.44 6.87 15.79
N GLN A 427 21.73 6.82 16.17
CA GLN A 427 22.68 5.83 15.64
C GLN A 427 22.25 4.37 15.86
N GLU A 428 21.70 4.05 17.04
CA GLU A 428 21.25 2.69 17.39
C GLU A 428 20.04 2.25 16.53
N TYR A 429 19.11 3.17 16.26
CA TYR A 429 17.98 2.93 15.37
C TYR A 429 18.40 2.82 13.90
N LYS A 430 19.40 3.59 13.47
CA LYS A 430 20.01 3.42 12.14
C LYS A 430 20.70 2.06 11.96
N GLU A 431 21.43 1.59 12.97
CA GLU A 431 22.06 0.27 12.97
C GLU A 431 21.02 -0.87 12.90
N LEU A 432 19.92 -0.76 13.66
CA LEU A 432 18.78 -1.67 13.57
C LEU A 432 18.12 -1.63 12.19
N TYR A 433 17.88 -0.45 11.63
CA TYR A 433 17.35 -0.26 10.28
C TYR A 433 18.23 -0.87 9.19
N HIS A 434 19.55 -0.71 9.27
CA HIS A 434 20.49 -1.38 8.36
C HIS A 434 20.45 -2.90 8.51
N SER A 435 20.29 -3.42 9.72
CA SER A 435 20.09 -4.85 9.95
C SER A 435 18.80 -5.37 9.29
N ILE A 436 17.70 -4.63 9.40
CA ILE A 436 16.41 -4.99 8.78
C ILE A 436 16.51 -4.98 7.25
N LEU A 437 17.19 -3.98 6.66
CA LEU A 437 17.46 -3.95 5.22
C LEU A 437 18.33 -5.13 4.78
N GLN A 438 19.38 -5.47 5.54
CA GLN A 438 20.27 -6.60 5.26
C GLN A 438 19.49 -7.94 5.29
N GLU A 439 18.64 -8.14 6.29
CA GLU A 439 17.76 -9.31 6.39
C GLU A 439 16.80 -9.43 5.19
N ALA A 440 16.20 -8.31 4.76
CA ALA A 440 15.32 -8.30 3.59
C ALA A 440 16.04 -8.70 2.29
N VAL A 441 17.26 -8.20 2.04
CA VAL A 441 18.02 -8.47 0.80
C VAL A 441 18.71 -9.84 0.79
N ASP A 442 19.19 -10.33 1.93
CA ASP A 442 19.80 -11.67 2.04
C ASP A 442 18.73 -12.78 2.11
N GLY A 443 17.56 -12.47 2.67
CA GLY A 443 16.42 -13.36 2.81
C GLY A 443 15.47 -13.29 1.62
N TYR A 444 14.29 -12.73 1.83
CA TYR A 444 13.16 -12.82 0.89
C TYR A 444 13.43 -12.20 -0.49
N LEU A 445 14.08 -11.03 -0.53
CA LEU A 445 14.36 -10.34 -1.78
C LEU A 445 15.59 -10.89 -2.50
N SER A 446 16.34 -11.83 -1.91
CA SER A 446 17.49 -12.45 -2.57
C SER A 446 17.10 -13.00 -3.95
N ASN A 447 17.96 -12.81 -4.95
CA ASN A 447 17.62 -13.01 -6.36
C ASN A 447 16.99 -14.39 -6.63
N ASP A 448 17.54 -15.46 -6.06
CA ASP A 448 17.03 -16.82 -6.26
C ASP A 448 15.65 -17.03 -5.59
N THR A 449 15.47 -16.53 -4.36
CA THR A 449 14.23 -16.65 -3.58
C THR A 449 13.09 -15.87 -4.23
N PHE A 450 13.33 -14.58 -4.55
CA PHE A 450 12.35 -13.72 -5.18
C PHE A 450 12.00 -14.21 -6.59
N THR A 451 12.99 -14.63 -7.38
CA THR A 451 12.74 -15.23 -8.71
C THR A 451 11.90 -16.50 -8.61
N ALA A 452 12.17 -17.37 -7.64
CA ALA A 452 11.37 -18.57 -7.44
C ALA A 452 9.92 -18.24 -7.08
N ARG A 453 9.68 -17.33 -6.12
CA ARG A 453 8.33 -16.93 -5.68
C ARG A 453 7.55 -16.22 -6.78
N VAL A 454 8.17 -15.30 -7.52
CA VAL A 454 7.53 -14.62 -8.67
C VAL A 454 7.11 -15.63 -9.75
N ASN A 455 7.95 -16.61 -10.07
CA ASN A 455 7.60 -17.63 -11.08
C ASN A 455 6.50 -18.58 -10.60
N GLU A 456 6.48 -18.93 -9.31
CA GLU A 456 5.42 -19.73 -8.69
C GLU A 456 4.07 -19.01 -8.75
N LEU A 457 4.02 -17.75 -8.29
CA LEU A 457 2.82 -16.92 -8.35
C LEU A 457 2.35 -16.69 -9.79
N ALA A 458 3.26 -16.36 -10.71
CA ALA A 458 2.94 -16.18 -12.12
C ALA A 458 2.33 -17.44 -12.75
N ALA A 459 2.83 -18.63 -12.39
CA ALA A 459 2.26 -19.90 -12.84
C ALA A 459 0.88 -20.19 -12.23
N MET A 460 0.68 -19.84 -10.95
CA MET A 460 -0.60 -19.98 -10.25
C MET A 460 -1.69 -19.07 -10.84
N ILE A 461 -1.37 -17.80 -11.09
CA ILE A 461 -2.36 -16.78 -11.49
C ILE A 461 -2.55 -16.67 -13.01
N SER A 462 -1.59 -17.14 -13.81
CA SER A 462 -1.62 -17.09 -15.29
C SER A 462 -2.96 -17.50 -15.92
N PRO A 463 -3.60 -18.64 -15.55
CA PRO A 463 -4.88 -19.04 -16.13
C PRO A 463 -6.03 -18.06 -15.84
N TYR A 464 -5.97 -17.38 -14.69
CA TYR A 464 -6.99 -16.45 -14.21
C TYR A 464 -6.82 -15.08 -14.86
N VAL A 465 -5.58 -14.58 -14.94
CA VAL A 465 -5.23 -13.36 -15.70
C VAL A 465 -5.60 -13.51 -17.18
N GLN A 466 -5.37 -14.69 -17.78
CA GLN A 466 -5.74 -14.95 -19.17
C GLN A 466 -7.26 -15.03 -19.40
N ALA A 467 -8.04 -15.40 -18.37
CA ALA A 467 -9.49 -15.55 -18.45
C ALA A 467 -10.27 -14.28 -18.07
N ASP A 468 -9.60 -13.25 -17.54
CA ASP A 468 -10.21 -12.02 -17.07
C ASP A 468 -10.79 -11.18 -18.23
N PRO A 469 -12.12 -11.00 -18.32
CA PRO A 469 -12.74 -10.29 -19.44
C PRO A 469 -12.60 -8.77 -19.35
N ASN A 470 -12.24 -8.23 -18.18
CA ASN A 470 -12.20 -6.81 -17.87
C ASN A 470 -10.79 -6.34 -17.48
N ALA A 471 -9.74 -7.04 -17.89
CA ALA A 471 -8.35 -6.75 -17.49
C ALA A 471 -7.86 -5.37 -17.97
N PHE A 472 -7.09 -4.68 -17.13
CA PHE A 472 -6.40 -3.44 -17.54
C PHE A 472 -5.26 -3.69 -18.54
N TYR A 473 -4.68 -4.89 -18.48
CA TYR A 473 -3.50 -5.29 -19.23
C TYR A 473 -3.81 -6.56 -20.02
N SER A 474 -3.24 -6.67 -21.21
CA SER A 474 -3.26 -7.92 -21.98
C SER A 474 -2.46 -9.02 -21.26
N TYR A 475 -2.74 -10.27 -21.62
CA TYR A 475 -1.99 -11.41 -21.09
C TYR A 475 -0.51 -11.37 -21.51
N GLU A 476 -0.22 -10.83 -22.70
CA GLU A 476 1.13 -10.56 -23.20
C GLU A 476 1.88 -9.50 -22.36
N GLU A 477 1.19 -8.43 -21.93
CA GLU A 477 1.76 -7.43 -21.02
C GLU A 477 2.03 -8.01 -19.63
N PHE A 478 1.14 -8.88 -19.11
CA PHE A 478 1.41 -9.64 -17.89
C PHE A 478 2.66 -10.51 -18.04
N GLN A 479 2.77 -11.29 -19.11
CA GLN A 479 3.95 -12.13 -19.38
C GLN A 479 5.25 -11.31 -19.50
N ALA A 480 5.19 -10.09 -20.02
CA ALA A 480 6.33 -9.17 -20.08
C ALA A 480 6.65 -8.52 -18.71
N ALA A 481 5.65 -8.31 -17.86
CA ALA A 481 5.82 -7.72 -16.53
C ALA A 481 6.53 -8.67 -15.54
N VAL A 482 6.32 -9.99 -15.63
CA VAL A 482 6.96 -11.00 -14.77
C VAL A 482 8.49 -10.89 -14.73
N PRO A 483 9.25 -10.98 -15.86
CA PRO A 483 10.70 -10.83 -15.84
C PRO A 483 11.15 -9.40 -15.52
N SER A 484 10.34 -8.39 -15.82
CA SER A 484 10.63 -6.99 -15.48
C SER A 484 10.62 -6.77 -13.96
N LEU A 485 9.65 -7.33 -13.25
CA LEU A 485 9.55 -7.29 -11.78
C LEU A 485 10.78 -7.94 -11.11
N ILE A 486 11.22 -9.10 -11.62
CA ILE A 486 12.44 -9.79 -11.15
C ILE A 486 13.68 -8.90 -11.36
N ALA A 487 13.83 -8.30 -12.54
CA ALA A 487 14.95 -7.41 -12.86
C ALA A 487 14.97 -6.13 -12.00
N THR A 488 13.79 -5.56 -11.69
CA THR A 488 13.68 -4.42 -10.77
C THR A 488 14.12 -4.79 -9.36
N ASN A 489 13.67 -5.93 -8.83
CA ASN A 489 14.12 -6.42 -7.52
C ASN A 489 15.64 -6.64 -7.48
N ALA A 490 16.21 -7.33 -8.47
CA ALA A 490 17.65 -7.58 -8.53
C ALA A 490 18.48 -6.28 -8.55
N SER A 491 18.00 -5.27 -9.28
CA SER A 491 18.62 -3.93 -9.31
C SER A 491 18.54 -3.23 -7.95
N GLN A 492 17.42 -3.36 -7.23
CA GLN A 492 17.21 -2.77 -5.92
C GLN A 492 18.07 -3.45 -4.83
N VAL A 493 18.16 -4.78 -4.87
CA VAL A 493 19.02 -5.59 -3.99
C VAL A 493 20.50 -5.23 -4.17
N GLU A 494 20.99 -5.14 -5.41
CA GLU A 494 22.38 -4.70 -5.66
C GLU A 494 22.62 -3.28 -5.13
N ASN A 495 21.66 -2.39 -5.35
CA ASN A 495 21.75 -0.99 -4.94
C ASN A 495 21.76 -0.80 -3.41
N ILE A 496 20.94 -1.54 -2.67
CA ILE A 496 20.92 -1.54 -1.20
C ILE A 496 22.20 -2.16 -0.64
N SER A 497 22.59 -3.34 -1.15
CA SER A 497 23.79 -4.06 -0.68
C SER A 497 25.05 -3.19 -0.78
N ARG A 498 25.21 -2.48 -1.91
CA ARG A 498 26.34 -1.57 -2.14
C ARG A 498 26.32 -0.28 -1.30
N GLN A 499 25.18 0.05 -0.70
CA GLN A 499 25.08 1.16 0.28
C GLN A 499 25.38 0.67 1.69
N LEU A 500 24.86 -0.49 2.07
CA LEU A 500 25.14 -1.14 3.36
C LEU A 500 26.65 -1.48 3.51
N ASP A 501 27.32 -1.92 2.44
CA ASP A 501 28.77 -2.20 2.44
C ASP A 501 29.66 -0.95 2.24
N GLY A 502 29.06 0.21 1.94
CA GLY A 502 29.76 1.49 1.72
C GLY A 502 30.44 1.64 0.35
N THR A 503 30.22 0.75 -0.62
CA THR A 503 30.74 0.85 -1.99
C THR A 503 30.15 2.04 -2.76
N ILE A 504 28.91 2.44 -2.47
CA ILE A 504 28.29 3.68 -2.97
C ILE A 504 27.66 4.47 -1.80
N PRO A 505 27.44 5.79 -1.93
CA PRO A 505 26.89 6.61 -0.85
C PRO A 505 25.48 6.18 -0.44
N SER A 506 25.25 6.06 0.87
CA SER A 506 23.91 5.86 1.48
C SER A 506 23.17 7.16 1.80
N THR A 507 23.89 8.28 1.87
CA THR A 507 23.42 9.64 2.19
C THR A 507 23.69 10.63 1.05
N GLY A 508 23.00 11.76 1.07
CA GLY A 508 23.10 12.85 0.11
C GLY A 508 23.46 14.18 0.77
N ASP A 509 22.68 15.22 0.50
CA ASP A 509 22.81 16.57 1.08
C ASP A 509 21.60 16.96 1.96
N GLY A 510 20.77 15.99 2.34
CA GLY A 510 19.51 16.18 3.06
C GLY A 510 18.30 16.48 2.16
N SER A 511 18.49 16.64 0.84
CA SER A 511 17.39 16.86 -0.11
C SER A 511 16.64 15.58 -0.52
N GLY A 512 17.06 14.42 0.00
CA GLY A 512 16.45 13.13 -0.28
C GLY A 512 16.86 12.53 -1.63
N SER A 513 16.40 11.31 -1.88
CA SER A 513 16.75 10.45 -3.01
C SER A 513 16.40 10.98 -4.41
N GLY A 514 15.72 12.13 -4.49
CA GLY A 514 15.40 12.81 -5.75
C GLY A 514 15.80 14.30 -5.81
N GLY A 515 16.38 14.86 -4.74
CA GLY A 515 16.77 16.28 -4.68
C GLY A 515 18.22 16.56 -5.11
N GLY A 516 19.10 15.57 -4.94
CA GLY A 516 20.51 15.68 -5.32
C GLY A 516 20.72 15.55 -6.83
N MET A 517 21.16 16.63 -7.48
CA MET A 517 21.87 16.49 -8.76
C MET A 517 23.04 15.53 -8.57
N GLY A 518 23.11 14.50 -9.42
CA GLY A 518 24.07 13.40 -9.27
C GLY A 518 25.51 13.87 -9.10
N GLY A 519 26.27 13.14 -8.28
CA GLY A 519 27.65 13.47 -7.93
C GLY A 519 28.60 13.53 -9.13
N PHE A 520 28.78 14.73 -9.68
CA PHE A 520 30.00 15.13 -10.39
C PHE A 520 30.52 16.41 -9.75
N GLY A 521 31.67 16.31 -9.09
CA GLY A 521 32.29 17.42 -8.37
C GLY A 521 32.60 18.61 -9.31
N GLY A 522 32.15 19.80 -8.91
CA GLY A 522 32.20 21.00 -9.75
C GLY A 522 32.11 22.30 -8.95
N ASP A 523 32.81 22.36 -7.82
CA ASP A 523 33.29 23.54 -7.09
C ASP A 523 32.75 24.93 -7.54
N MET A 524 31.63 25.39 -6.96
CA MET A 524 31.23 26.81 -6.96
C MET A 524 30.52 27.25 -5.67
N ASN A 525 31.34 27.70 -4.71
CA ASN A 525 31.16 28.95 -3.96
C ASN A 525 29.72 29.39 -3.62
N ARG A 526 29.21 29.03 -2.42
CA ARG A 526 28.11 29.75 -1.77
C ARG A 526 28.61 30.54 -0.56
N ASN A 527 28.87 31.83 -0.82
CA ASN A 527 29.09 32.83 0.21
C ASN A 527 27.81 33.06 1.05
N ARG A 528 28.01 33.45 2.31
CA ARG A 528 27.01 33.57 3.38
C ARG A 528 26.24 34.91 3.26
N GLY A 529 24.91 34.91 3.33
CA GLY A 529 24.11 36.14 3.21
C GLY A 529 22.71 36.05 3.84
N GLN A 530 22.47 36.87 4.86
CA GLN A 530 21.34 36.85 5.80
C GLN A 530 19.94 37.20 5.23
N ASN A 531 18.92 36.62 5.87
CA ASN A 531 17.58 37.14 6.20
C ASN A 531 16.86 38.16 5.28
N ASN A 532 15.61 37.86 4.92
CA ASN A 532 14.49 38.62 5.50
C ASN A 532 13.17 37.83 5.52
N THR A 533 12.35 38.06 6.55
CA THR A 533 10.98 37.57 6.67
C THR A 533 9.98 38.53 6.03
N THR A 534 9.09 38.02 5.18
CA THR A 534 7.79 38.67 4.89
C THR A 534 6.78 37.61 4.48
N ALA A 535 5.62 37.58 5.14
CA ALA A 535 4.51 36.72 4.74
C ALA A 535 3.88 37.26 3.45
N SER A 536 3.56 36.35 2.53
CA SER A 536 2.62 36.58 1.44
C SER A 536 1.76 35.34 1.32
N GLN A 537 0.44 35.50 1.39
CA GLN A 537 -0.48 34.49 0.89
C GLN A 537 -0.20 34.31 -0.61
N GLY A 538 -0.23 33.07 -1.07
CA GLY A 538 -0.03 32.69 -2.45
C GLY A 538 -0.76 31.38 -2.71
N GLU A 539 -1.80 31.44 -3.52
CA GLU A 539 -2.61 30.28 -3.90
C GLU A 539 -1.76 29.32 -4.74
N ALA A 540 -1.63 28.08 -4.28
CA ALA A 540 -0.89 27.05 -4.99
C ALA A 540 -1.80 26.35 -6.02
N GLU A 541 -2.02 26.99 -7.17
CA GLU A 541 -2.59 26.29 -8.32
C GLU A 541 -1.60 25.25 -8.85
N GLY A 542 -2.03 23.99 -8.92
CA GLY A 542 -1.21 22.90 -9.42
C GLY A 542 -0.94 23.02 -10.93
N LEU A 543 0.33 23.03 -11.31
CA LEU A 543 0.72 23.01 -12.72
C LEU A 543 0.45 21.63 -13.35
N PHE A 544 -0.67 21.54 -14.08
CA PHE A 544 -0.80 20.67 -15.25
C PHE A 544 -0.70 21.53 -16.52
N PRO A 545 -0.03 21.09 -17.60
CA PRO A 545 0.05 21.87 -18.83
C PRO A 545 -1.32 22.00 -19.51
N ALA A 546 -1.80 23.23 -19.67
CA ALA A 546 -3.03 23.51 -20.39
C ALA A 546 -2.89 23.19 -21.89
N PHE A 547 -3.66 22.22 -22.39
CA PHE A 547 -3.76 21.90 -23.81
C PHE A 547 -4.56 22.99 -24.56
N GLY A 548 -3.85 24.02 -25.04
CA GLY A 548 -4.43 25.12 -25.82
C GLY A 548 -4.77 24.73 -27.27
N GLY A 549 -5.97 24.17 -27.49
CA GLY A 549 -6.55 23.99 -28.83
C GLY A 549 -7.23 25.27 -29.33
N GLN A 550 -6.79 25.80 -30.48
CA GLN A 550 -7.37 27.02 -31.08
C GLN A 550 -8.75 26.74 -31.72
N MET A 551 -9.79 27.44 -31.27
CA MET A 551 -11.10 27.46 -31.95
C MET A 551 -11.22 28.61 -32.96
N PRO A 552 -11.70 28.37 -34.19
CA PRO A 552 -12.05 29.43 -35.15
C PRO A 552 -13.32 30.19 -34.75
N GLN A 553 -13.38 31.50 -35.00
CA GLN A 553 -14.56 32.32 -34.76
C GLN A 553 -15.70 32.05 -35.77
N GLY A 554 -16.95 31.97 -35.28
CA GLY A 554 -18.16 31.79 -36.10
C GLY A 554 -19.41 32.44 -35.48
N GLN A 555 -19.62 33.71 -35.83
CA GLN A 555 -20.82 34.58 -35.68
C GLN A 555 -22.13 34.03 -35.04
N ALA A 556 -22.66 34.79 -34.07
CA ALA A 556 -24.09 34.81 -33.70
C ALA A 556 -24.89 35.79 -34.59
N PRO A 557 -26.19 35.51 -34.83
CA PRO A 557 -27.28 36.24 -34.14
C PRO A 557 -28.46 35.29 -33.74
N GLY A 558 -29.42 35.59 -32.87
CA GLY A 558 -29.85 36.84 -32.20
C GLY A 558 -31.35 37.08 -32.45
N GLY A 559 -32.23 37.02 -31.42
CA GLY A 559 -33.68 37.31 -31.62
C GLY A 559 -34.68 36.87 -30.52
N GLN A 560 -34.94 37.78 -29.57
CA GLN A 560 -36.17 38.08 -28.81
C GLN A 560 -37.46 37.20 -28.95
N THR A 561 -38.16 36.94 -27.83
CA THR A 561 -39.49 37.58 -27.53
C THR A 561 -39.97 37.36 -26.08
N GLU A 562 -40.81 38.27 -25.58
CA GLU A 562 -41.33 38.36 -24.20
C GLU A 562 -42.70 37.66 -24.00
N GLY A 563 -43.06 37.37 -22.73
CA GLY A 563 -44.42 37.04 -22.28
C GLY A 563 -44.69 37.63 -20.88
N GLN A 564 -45.80 38.35 -20.71
CA GLN A 564 -45.99 39.34 -19.63
C GLN A 564 -46.64 38.84 -18.32
N ILE A 565 -46.34 39.55 -17.22
CA ILE A 565 -47.05 39.55 -15.91
C ILE A 565 -48.25 40.53 -15.96
N PRO A 566 -49.33 40.35 -15.15
CA PRO A 566 -49.56 41.19 -13.94
C PRO A 566 -50.38 40.49 -12.82
N ASP A 567 -50.61 40.96 -11.58
CA ASP A 567 -49.98 41.91 -10.63
C ASP A 567 -50.69 41.73 -9.24
N ARG A 568 -50.03 42.03 -8.10
CA ARG A 568 -50.53 42.96 -7.03
C ARG A 568 -49.76 42.97 -5.69
N ASN A 569 -48.83 43.93 -5.62
CA ASN A 569 -48.64 44.96 -4.57
C ASN A 569 -48.62 44.64 -3.06
N GLY A 570 -47.50 44.99 -2.41
CA GLY A 570 -47.41 45.31 -0.97
C GLY A 570 -45.99 45.60 -0.45
N GLN A 571 -45.44 46.79 -0.71
CA GLN A 571 -44.15 47.30 -0.16
C GLN A 571 -44.39 48.66 0.56
N PRO A 572 -43.46 49.24 1.37
CA PRO A 572 -41.99 49.15 1.24
C PRO A 572 -41.13 49.07 2.53
N GLY A 573 -39.84 48.69 2.35
CA GLY A 573 -38.71 49.35 3.02
C GLY A 573 -37.92 48.56 4.08
N GLY A 574 -36.58 48.54 3.92
CA GLY A 574 -35.62 48.13 4.95
C GLY A 574 -34.63 47.06 4.47
N GLY A 575 -33.38 47.46 4.18
CA GLY A 575 -32.32 46.53 3.77
C GLY A 575 -31.49 46.01 4.94
N GLY A 576 -30.91 44.81 4.77
CA GLY A 576 -29.95 44.20 5.70
C GLY A 576 -29.38 42.94 5.06
N ARG A 577 -28.06 42.75 5.15
CA ARG A 577 -27.40 41.51 4.69
C ARG A 577 -27.76 40.38 5.66
N GLY A 578 -28.08 39.20 5.13
CA GLY A 578 -28.37 38.01 5.92
C GLY A 578 -27.45 36.86 5.54
N ASP A 579 -26.89 36.21 6.55
CA ASP A 579 -26.06 35.01 6.42
C ASP A 579 -26.89 33.82 5.94
N PHE A 580 -26.26 32.92 5.19
CA PHE A 580 -26.83 31.61 4.85
C PHE A 580 -26.17 30.54 5.73
N ASN A 581 -26.87 30.12 6.77
CA ASN A 581 -26.51 28.97 7.59
C ASN A 581 -27.40 27.79 7.17
N PHE A 582 -26.81 26.62 6.92
CA PHE A 582 -27.57 25.41 6.56
C PHE A 582 -28.01 24.67 7.83
N ASP A 583 -29.31 24.37 7.92
CA ASP A 583 -29.94 23.67 9.03
C ASP A 583 -30.22 22.20 8.64
N PHE A 584 -29.65 21.26 9.38
CA PHE A 584 -29.87 19.82 9.20
C PHE A 584 -30.89 19.32 10.23
N GLY A 585 -32.14 19.15 9.80
CA GLY A 585 -33.24 18.70 10.65
C GLY A 585 -33.15 17.23 11.05
N PHE A 586 -32.67 16.95 12.27
CA PHE A 586 -32.81 15.63 12.90
C PHE A 586 -34.22 15.43 13.48
N GLY A 587 -34.91 14.37 13.02
CA GLY A 587 -36.20 13.94 13.58
C GLY A 587 -36.02 13.20 14.90
N GLN A 588 -36.50 13.80 16.00
CA GLN A 588 -36.50 13.20 17.34
C GLN A 588 -37.85 12.54 17.64
N GLU A 589 -37.86 11.23 17.93
CA GLU A 589 -38.94 10.61 18.72
C GLU A 589 -38.38 9.80 19.90
N ASN A 590 -38.95 10.03 21.09
CA ASN A 590 -38.61 9.35 22.33
C ASN A 590 -39.60 8.19 22.60
N GLY A 591 -39.08 6.99 22.84
CA GLY A 591 -39.90 5.80 23.13
C GLY A 591 -39.33 4.94 24.26
N ALA A 592 -39.47 5.38 25.52
CA ALA A 592 -38.93 4.63 26.66
C ALA A 592 -39.71 3.33 26.97
N ARG A 593 -39.00 2.18 27.06
CA ARG A 593 -39.49 0.97 27.76
C ARG A 593 -38.37 0.29 28.56
N GLN A 594 -38.66 0.00 29.82
CA GLN A 594 -37.83 -0.79 30.72
C GLN A 594 -38.08 -2.29 30.49
N GLY A 595 -37.04 -3.14 30.58
CA GLY A 595 -37.20 -4.60 30.47
C GLY A 595 -35.95 -5.42 30.84
N ALA A 596 -35.90 -5.89 32.09
CA ALA A 596 -35.18 -7.06 32.62
C ALA A 596 -33.81 -7.50 32.02
N ALA A 597 -32.74 -7.37 32.82
CA ALA A 597 -31.49 -8.10 32.62
C ALA A 597 -31.61 -9.58 33.04
N SER A 598 -30.97 -10.48 32.29
CA SER A 598 -30.94 -11.93 32.54
C SER A 598 -29.88 -12.35 33.57
N ALA A 599 -30.07 -13.52 34.18
CA ALA A 599 -29.48 -13.86 35.48
C ALA A 599 -28.13 -14.64 35.45
N GLU A 600 -27.28 -14.44 34.44
CA GLU A 600 -26.02 -15.21 34.30
C GLU A 600 -24.73 -14.41 34.59
N GLY A 601 -24.80 -13.08 34.73
CA GLY A 601 -23.64 -12.23 35.11
C GLY A 601 -23.27 -12.22 36.61
N ALA A 602 -24.04 -12.89 37.48
CA ALA A 602 -23.98 -12.69 38.93
C ALA A 602 -22.93 -13.56 39.68
N ILE A 603 -22.26 -14.50 39.00
CA ILE A 603 -21.34 -15.46 39.64
C ILE A 603 -19.87 -15.01 39.52
N ALA A 604 -19.48 -14.36 38.42
CA ALA A 604 -18.10 -13.89 38.21
C ALA A 604 -17.70 -12.72 39.12
N THR A 605 -18.61 -11.79 39.39
CA THR A 605 -18.37 -10.60 40.22
C THR A 605 -18.22 -10.90 41.72
N GLY A 606 -18.74 -12.04 42.20
CA GLY A 606 -18.62 -12.46 43.60
C GLY A 606 -17.22 -12.92 44.00
N ALA A 607 -16.48 -13.56 43.08
CA ALA A 607 -15.15 -14.10 43.36
C ALA A 607 -14.10 -13.00 43.52
N SER A 608 -14.12 -11.99 42.63
CA SER A 608 -13.16 -10.88 42.64
C SER A 608 -13.26 -10.01 43.90
N LEU A 609 -14.48 -9.81 44.43
CA LEU A 609 -14.68 -9.05 45.66
C LEU A 609 -14.10 -9.76 46.89
N LEU A 610 -14.23 -11.09 46.97
CA LEU A 610 -13.63 -11.89 48.04
C LEU A 610 -12.10 -11.85 47.98
N PHE A 611 -11.51 -11.90 46.78
CA PHE A 611 -10.06 -11.81 46.60
C PHE A 611 -9.53 -10.44 47.06
N LEU A 612 -10.16 -9.34 46.64
CA LEU A 612 -9.80 -7.97 47.06
C LEU A 612 -9.95 -7.76 48.58
N LEU A 613 -11.01 -8.28 49.20
CA LEU A 613 -11.20 -8.20 50.65
C LEU A 613 -10.14 -9.01 51.41
N SER A 614 -9.72 -10.17 50.90
CA SER A 614 -8.64 -10.96 51.50
C SER A 614 -7.27 -10.28 51.38
N ALA A 615 -6.98 -9.63 50.25
CA ALA A 615 -5.76 -8.83 50.06
C ALA A 615 -5.72 -7.60 50.97
N ALA A 616 -6.83 -6.87 51.09
CA ALA A 616 -6.96 -5.75 52.03
C ALA A 616 -6.77 -6.20 53.49
N GLY A 617 -7.34 -7.35 53.88
CA GLY A 617 -7.14 -7.97 55.18
C GLY A 617 -5.67 -8.32 55.47
N PHE A 618 -4.96 -8.86 54.48
CA PHE A 618 -3.54 -9.20 54.59
C PHE A 618 -2.66 -7.95 54.83
N VAL A 619 -2.88 -6.87 54.07
CA VAL A 619 -2.17 -5.59 54.24
C VAL A 619 -2.47 -4.96 55.60
N ALA A 620 -3.72 -4.98 56.06
CA ALA A 620 -4.11 -4.45 57.37
C ALA A 620 -3.50 -5.26 58.54
N PHE A 621 -3.42 -6.59 58.41
CA PHE A 621 -2.85 -7.46 59.44
C PHE A 621 -1.33 -7.24 59.61
N PHE A 622 -0.59 -7.04 58.51
CA PHE A 622 0.86 -6.81 58.57
C PHE A 622 1.27 -5.37 58.91
N LYS A 623 0.50 -4.33 58.52
CA LYS A 623 0.76 -2.95 58.98
C LYS A 623 0.62 -2.78 60.50
N ARG A 624 -0.14 -3.64 61.19
CA ARG A 624 -0.37 -3.55 62.65
C ARG A 624 0.70 -4.20 63.54
N ARG A 625 1.75 -4.80 62.97
CA ARG A 625 2.83 -5.52 63.72
C ARG A 625 4.22 -4.88 63.66
N ARG A 626 4.33 -3.60 63.27
CA ARG A 626 5.57 -2.81 63.40
C ARG A 626 5.40 -1.62 64.35
N TRP A 627 5.41 -1.92 65.66
CA TRP A 627 5.79 -1.03 66.77
C TRP A 627 6.47 -1.88 67.85
#